data_AF-A0A4R7KTR9-F1
#
_entry.id   AF-A0A4R7KTR9-F1
#
_cell.length_a   1.000
_cell.length_b   1.000
_cell.length_c   1.000
_cell.angle_alpha   90.00
_cell.angle_beta   90.00
_cell.angle_gamma   90.00
#
_symmetry.space_group_name_H-M   'P 1'
#
loop_
_entity.id
_entity.type
_entity.pdbx_description
1 polymer ?
#
loop_
_entity_poly.entity_id
_entity_poly.type
_entity_poly.pdbx_seq_one_letter_code
_entity_poly.pdbx_strand_id
1 'polypeptide(L)'
;MRLRKRDLRTVYVRPRVSVKDIEGDIANDYGQAYRVDASIQPLSGQVAAAEYGETLKYMLSMRVESIGTIKEKDGVCVYVAPTEKPDYEVVSIKPWTIPVLELKKRGV
;
A
#
# COMPACT_ATOMS: atom_id res chain seq x y z
N MET A 1 -17.29 13.41 -2.12
CA MET A 1 -17.23 12.33 -3.12
C MET A 1 -17.06 11.02 -2.36
N ARG A 2 -17.87 10.00 -2.65
CA ARG A 2 -17.83 8.69 -1.97
C ARG A 2 -17.39 7.63 -2.96
N LEU A 3 -16.53 6.70 -2.53
CA LEU A 3 -16.15 5.56 -3.36
C LEU A 3 -17.39 4.70 -3.63
N ARG A 4 -17.55 4.28 -4.89
CA ARG A 4 -18.66 3.40 -5.26
C ARG A 4 -18.39 2.01 -4.70
N LYS A 5 -19.35 1.46 -3.95
CA LYS A 5 -19.25 0.12 -3.32
C LYS A 5 -18.93 -1.01 -4.31
N ARG A 6 -19.20 -0.81 -5.60
CA ARG A 6 -18.97 -1.76 -6.70
C ARG A 6 -17.49 -1.92 -7.03
N ASP A 7 -16.72 -0.86 -6.85
CA ASP A 7 -15.31 -0.76 -7.22
C ASP A 7 -14.38 -0.99 -6.01
N LEU A 8 -14.98 -1.25 -4.83
CA LEU A 8 -14.25 -1.58 -3.61
C LEU A 8 -13.86 -3.05 -3.66
N ARG A 9 -12.57 -3.29 -3.46
CA ARG A 9 -11.99 -4.60 -3.29
C ARG A 9 -11.44 -4.68 -1.87
N THR A 10 -11.73 -5.77 -1.18
CA THR A 10 -11.16 -6.02 0.14
C THR A 10 -9.70 -6.45 -0.02
N VAL A 11 -8.80 -5.68 0.58
CA VAL A 11 -7.37 -5.98 0.69
C VAL A 11 -6.96 -6.07 2.15
N TYR A 12 -5.75 -6.56 2.37
CA TYR A 12 -5.20 -6.69 3.70
C TYR A 12 -3.95 -5.83 3.84
N VAL A 13 -3.97 -4.90 4.78
CA VAL A 13 -2.82 -4.06 5.11
C VAL A 13 -2.14 -4.63 6.34
N ARG A 14 -0.81 -4.74 6.28
CA ARG A 14 0.05 -5.16 7.38
C ARG A 14 0.92 -3.97 7.79
N PRO A 15 0.72 -3.44 9.01
CA PRO A 15 1.49 -2.31 9.49
C PRO A 15 2.96 -2.72 9.66
N ARG A 16 3.89 -1.88 9.22
CA ARG A 16 5.32 -2.13 9.40
C ARG A 16 5.69 -1.99 10.87
N VAL A 17 6.31 -3.02 11.42
CA VAL A 17 6.83 -3.04 12.80
C VAL A 17 8.35 -3.09 12.71
N SER A 18 9.00 -2.02 13.14
CA SER A 18 10.45 -2.00 13.30
C SER A 18 10.79 -2.65 14.63
N VAL A 19 11.17 -3.93 14.59
CA VAL A 19 11.72 -4.61 15.78
C VAL A 19 13.21 -4.29 15.80
N LYS A 20 13.63 -3.49 16.79
CA LYS A 20 15.03 -3.16 17.00
C LYS A 20 15.61 -4.22 17.94
N ASP A 21 16.51 -5.03 17.43
CA ASP A 21 17.20 -6.02 18.25
C ASP A 21 18.33 -5.37 19.08
N ILE A 22 18.77 -6.05 20.13
CA ILE A 22 19.77 -5.54 21.08
C ILE A 22 21.12 -5.32 20.42
N GLU A 23 21.38 -6.03 19.31
CA GLU A 23 22.59 -5.91 18.49
C GLU A 23 22.52 -4.79 17.44
N GLY A 24 21.43 -4.00 17.42
CA GLY A 24 21.29 -2.85 16.54
C GLY A 24 20.80 -3.17 15.12
N ASP A 25 20.48 -4.43 14.83
CA ASP A 25 19.83 -4.82 13.58
C ASP A 25 18.34 -4.44 13.59
N ILE A 26 17.87 -3.91 12.46
CA ILE A 26 16.50 -3.41 12.31
C ILE A 26 15.72 -4.44 11.49
N ALA A 27 15.12 -5.41 12.16
CA ALA A 27 14.25 -6.37 11.49
C ALA A 27 12.96 -5.65 11.04
N ASN A 28 12.71 -5.64 9.73
CA ASN A 28 11.48 -5.13 9.14
C ASN A 28 10.41 -6.23 9.21
N ASP A 29 9.72 -6.29 10.34
CA ASP A 29 8.60 -7.20 10.49
C ASP A 29 7.28 -6.51 10.14
N TYR A 30 6.23 -7.31 9.96
CA TYR A 30 4.91 -6.85 9.57
C TYR A 30 3.90 -7.37 10.57
N GLY A 31 3.20 -6.44 11.22
CA GLY A 31 2.20 -6.76 12.23
C GLY A 31 0.98 -7.49 11.65
N GLN A 32 -0.04 -7.61 12.49
CA GLN A 32 -1.29 -8.28 12.14
C GLN A 32 -1.98 -7.62 10.94
N ALA A 33 -2.37 -8.43 9.96
CA ALA A 33 -3.09 -7.97 8.80
C ALA A 33 -4.52 -7.55 9.17
N TYR A 34 -4.95 -6.37 8.74
CA TYR A 34 -6.32 -5.90 8.89
C TYR A 34 -6.98 -5.66 7.52
N ARG A 35 -8.29 -5.92 7.45
CA ARG A 35 -9.10 -5.77 6.23
C ARG A 35 -9.36 -4.29 5.95
N VAL A 36 -9.12 -3.88 4.72
CA VAL A 36 -9.41 -2.54 4.22
C VAL A 36 -10.14 -2.68 2.89
N ASP A 37 -11.28 -2.02 2.77
CA ASP A 37 -11.98 -1.93 1.50
C ASP A 37 -11.44 -0.72 0.73
N ALA A 38 -10.86 -0.99 -0.44
CA ALA A 38 -10.22 0.02 -1.26
C ALA A 38 -10.42 -0.25 -2.73
N SER A 39 -10.42 0.80 -3.55
CA SER A 39 -10.38 0.65 -5.00
C SER A 39 -8.94 0.66 -5.46
N ILE A 40 -8.54 -0.35 -6.24
CA ILE A 40 -7.16 -0.53 -6.70
C ILE A 40 -7.14 -0.40 -8.21
N GLN A 41 -6.25 0.46 -8.72
CA GLN A 41 -6.08 0.68 -10.15
C GLN A 41 -4.58 0.79 -10.47
N PRO A 42 -4.14 0.43 -11.69
CA PRO A 42 -2.75 0.71 -12.09
C PRO A 42 -2.45 2.20 -11.96
N LEU A 43 -1.25 2.52 -11.43
CA LEU A 43 -0.83 3.91 -11.36
C LEU A 43 -0.59 4.41 -12.78
N SER A 44 -1.28 5.49 -13.14
CA SER A 44 -1.21 6.07 -14.48
C SER A 44 -1.23 7.59 -14.36
N GLY A 45 -0.52 8.25 -15.27
CA GLY A 45 -0.41 9.71 -15.31
C GLY A 45 0.99 10.16 -15.65
N GLN A 46 1.09 11.29 -16.36
CA GLN A 46 2.36 11.85 -16.79
C GLN A 46 3.28 12.20 -15.61
N VAL A 47 2.71 12.68 -14.49
CA VAL A 47 3.46 13.01 -13.27
C VAL A 47 4.09 11.75 -12.66
N ALA A 48 3.33 10.67 -12.51
CA ALA A 48 3.85 9.42 -11.97
C ALA A 48 4.86 8.76 -12.91
N ALA A 49 4.68 8.89 -14.23
CA ALA A 49 5.66 8.42 -15.22
C ALA A 49 6.99 9.17 -15.13
N ALA A 50 6.95 10.49 -14.88
CA ALA A 50 8.16 11.28 -14.68
C ALA A 50 8.87 10.95 -13.35
N GLU A 51 8.11 10.68 -12.28
CA GLU A 51 8.65 10.37 -10.95
C GLU A 51 9.22 8.95 -10.87
N TYR A 52 8.49 7.96 -11.38
CA TYR A 52 8.80 6.54 -11.18
C TYR A 52 9.37 5.84 -12.42
N GLY A 53 9.29 6.46 -13.60
CA GLY A 53 9.84 5.93 -14.84
C GLY A 53 9.43 4.48 -15.11
N GLU A 54 10.42 3.61 -15.25
CA GLU A 54 10.22 2.18 -15.53
C GLU A 54 9.53 1.42 -14.39
N THR A 55 9.56 1.93 -13.16
CA THR A 55 8.91 1.25 -12.02
C THR A 55 7.39 1.47 -11.97
N LEU A 56 6.87 2.46 -12.72
CA LEU A 56 5.44 2.75 -12.82
C LEU A 56 4.61 1.53 -13.22
N LYS A 57 5.15 0.66 -14.08
CA LYS A 57 4.50 -0.57 -14.54
C LYS A 57 4.16 -1.54 -13.40
N TYR A 58 4.82 -1.40 -12.26
CA TYR A 58 4.63 -2.23 -11.07
C TYR A 58 3.97 -1.46 -9.92
N MET A 59 3.45 -0.26 -10.18
CA MET A 59 2.77 0.56 -9.18
C MET A 59 1.26 0.53 -9.31
N LEU A 60 0.59 0.59 -8.17
CA LEU A 60 -0.87 0.66 -8.06
C LEU A 60 -1.27 1.89 -7.28
N SER A 61 -2.38 2.50 -7.67
CA SER A 61 -3.10 3.49 -6.87
C SER A 61 -4.20 2.79 -6.08
N MET A 62 -4.15 2.93 -4.76
CA MET A 62 -5.13 2.41 -3.82
C MET A 62 -5.91 3.58 -3.24
N ARG A 63 -7.21 3.62 -3.49
CA ARG A 63 -8.12 4.65 -2.98
C ARG A 63 -8.93 4.11 -1.82
N VAL A 64 -8.84 4.76 -0.68
CA VAL A 64 -9.57 4.38 0.54
C VAL A 64 -10.56 5.46 0.94
N GLU A 65 -11.63 5.11 1.65
CA GLU A 65 -12.55 6.11 2.21
C GLU A 65 -11.88 6.91 3.34
N SER A 66 -10.98 6.28 4.10
CA SER A 66 -10.18 6.91 5.15
C SER A 66 -8.83 6.22 5.28
N ILE A 67 -7.77 6.99 5.50
CA ILE A 67 -6.40 6.47 5.72
C ILE A 67 -6.34 5.61 6.99
N GLY A 68 -7.17 5.93 7.99
CA GLY A 68 -7.22 5.20 9.25
C GLY A 68 -5.83 5.15 9.91
N THR A 69 -5.25 3.94 9.96
CA THR A 69 -3.94 3.64 10.54
C THR A 69 -2.86 3.32 9.52
N ILE A 70 -3.13 3.45 8.22
CA ILE A 70 -2.18 3.12 7.16
C ILE A 70 -1.06 4.16 7.14
N LYS A 71 0.19 3.70 7.14
CA LYS A 71 1.38 4.53 7.07
C LYS A 71 2.23 4.20 5.85
N GLU A 72 3.12 5.12 5.50
CA GLU A 72 4.15 4.86 4.49
C GLU A 72 5.05 3.69 4.95
N LYS A 73 5.48 2.86 3.99
CA LYS A 73 6.21 1.60 4.18
C LYS A 73 5.40 0.45 4.78
N ASP A 74 4.11 0.64 5.02
CA ASP A 74 3.23 -0.48 5.35
C ASP A 74 3.14 -1.45 4.17
N GLY A 75 2.97 -2.72 4.49
CA GLY A 75 2.82 -3.77 3.50
C GLY A 75 1.35 -3.93 3.12
N VAL A 76 1.05 -4.06 1.84
CA VAL A 76 -0.30 -4.33 1.36
C VAL A 76 -0.28 -5.67 0.64
N CYS A 77 -1.20 -6.55 1.02
CA CYS A 77 -1.47 -7.82 0.36
C CYS A 77 -2.63 -7.61 -0.61
N VAL A 78 -2.29 -7.37 -1.88
CA VAL A 78 -3.26 -7.12 -2.96
C VAL A 78 -3.67 -8.42 -3.65
N TYR A 79 -2.69 -9.31 -3.89
CA TYR A 79 -2.90 -10.58 -4.58
C TYR A 79 -2.46 -11.81 -3.77
N VAL A 80 -1.80 -11.62 -2.63
CA VAL A 80 -1.40 -12.66 -1.67
C VAL A 80 -2.35 -12.78 -0.47
N ALA A 81 -2.28 -13.91 0.23
CA ALA A 81 -3.05 -14.12 1.45
C ALA A 81 -2.55 -13.21 2.60
N PRO A 82 -3.42 -12.82 3.57
CA PRO A 82 -3.03 -12.00 4.72
C PRO A 82 -1.95 -12.63 5.61
N THR A 83 -1.77 -13.95 5.52
CA THR A 83 -0.78 -14.71 6.27
C THR A 83 0.61 -14.66 5.62
N GLU A 84 0.70 -14.29 4.35
CA GLU A 84 1.95 -14.25 3.59
C GLU A 84 2.66 -12.89 3.71
N LYS A 85 3.86 -12.81 3.15
CA LYS A 85 4.60 -11.54 3.03
C LYS A 85 3.86 -10.62 2.06
N PRO A 86 3.70 -9.33 2.38
CA PRO A 86 2.98 -8.39 1.52
C PRO A 86 3.69 -8.24 0.17
N ASP A 87 2.91 -8.27 -0.90
CA ASP A 87 3.37 -8.18 -2.29
C ASP A 87 3.57 -6.73 -2.75
N TYR A 88 2.89 -5.78 -2.11
CA TYR A 88 3.07 -4.34 -2.33
C TYR A 88 3.50 -3.64 -1.04
N GLU A 89 4.16 -2.49 -1.18
CA GLU A 89 4.41 -1.54 -0.08
C GLU A 89 3.82 -0.17 -0.40
N VAL A 90 3.38 0.55 0.63
CA VAL A 90 2.94 1.94 0.50
C VAL A 90 4.16 2.83 0.34
N VAL A 91 4.32 3.46 -0.83
CA VAL A 91 5.42 4.39 -1.12
C VAL A 91 5.06 5.80 -0.70
N SER A 92 3.84 6.23 -1.01
CA SER A 92 3.36 7.58 -0.71
C SER A 92 1.88 7.59 -0.39
N ILE A 93 1.46 8.53 0.46
CA ILE A 93 0.06 8.76 0.82
C ILE A 93 -0.30 10.19 0.45
N LYS A 94 -1.27 10.36 -0.44
CA LYS A 94 -1.80 11.66 -0.87
C LYS A 94 -3.11 11.92 -0.13
N PRO A 95 -3.13 12.81 0.88
CA PRO A 95 -4.30 13.07 1.73
C PRO A 95 -5.32 13.99 1.03
N TRP A 96 -5.86 13.54 -0.10
CA TRP A 96 -6.93 14.22 -0.82
C TRP A 96 -8.30 13.91 -0.19
N THR A 97 -9.37 14.52 -0.73
CA THR A 97 -10.76 14.26 -0.31
C THR A 97 -11.13 12.77 -0.31
N ILE A 98 -10.56 12.01 -1.25
CA ILE A 98 -10.47 10.55 -1.18
C ILE A 98 -8.98 10.24 -1.12
N PRO A 99 -8.47 9.74 0.01
CA PRO A 99 -7.05 9.43 0.13
C PRO A 99 -6.60 8.43 -0.92
N VAL A 100 -5.47 8.74 -1.56
CA VAL A 100 -4.84 7.88 -2.57
C VAL A 100 -3.47 7.47 -2.06
N LEU A 101 -3.27 6.16 -1.97
CA LEU A 101 -2.00 5.55 -1.61
C LEU A 101 -1.35 5.02 -2.88
N GLU A 102 -0.08 5.36 -3.07
CA GLU A 102 0.74 4.82 -4.15
C GLU A 102 1.47 3.60 -3.62
N LEU A 103 1.19 2.45 -4.23
CA LEU A 103 1.73 1.16 -3.86
C LEU A 103 2.78 0.74 -4.88
N LYS A 104 3.92 0.21 -4.43
CA LYS A 104 4.94 -0.39 -5.29
C LYS A 104 5.05 -1.87 -5.01
N LYS A 105 5.12 -2.69 -6.07
CA LYS A 105 5.37 -4.13 -5.93
C LYS A 105 6.75 -4.35 -5.32
N ARG A 106 6.86 -5.26 -4.34
CA ARG A 106 8.14 -5.64 -3.76
C ARG A 106 8.92 -6.56 -4.70
N GLY A 107 10.24 -6.36 -4.76
CA GLY A 107 11.17 -7.20 -5.52
C GLY A 107 11.33 -6.86 -7.00
N VAL A 108 11.07 -5.61 -7.39
CA VAL A 108 11.20 -5.09 -8.77
C VAL A 108 11.99 -3.78 -8.83
#